data_AF-A0A7K2S8A6-F1
#
_entry.id   AF-A0A7K2S8A6-F1
#
_cell.length_a   1.000
_cell.length_b   1.000
_cell.length_c   1.000
_cell.angle_alpha   90.00
_cell.angle_beta   90.00
_cell.angle_gamma   90.00
#
_symmetry.space_group_name_H-M   'P 1'
#
loop_
_entity.id
_entity.type
_entity.pdbx_description
1 polymer ?
#
loop_
_entity_poly.entity_id
_entity_poly.type
_entity_poly.pdbx_seq_one_letter_code
_entity_poly.pdbx_strand_id
1 'polypeptide(L)'
;MNAHPHRTPVTEARPPRAGHVRLTWAQPEDLVGHELRQAAQDGRDARAIEERWYAAGGAPAPDRAGVSEPPAPPRLRALAERLLDELAAIDSPSAAEEPTGLDEIMALCPHWPGPPGAARTAGDRTPAAGGDGQPADRAPAVTHARLHAAWLGRAAGCLLGKPVEKLPLDGIRALARAAGNWPLTTWFTERGVPADLLAAHPWNRRSAPTSLAETIDGMPEDDDLNHPLLTLLLLQRHGRSFTTADLARLWLEELPAGRTFTAERIAYGNLLAGVEPPATARHRNPFREWIGAQIRADVHGWTHPGDPAGAAAQAHRDAVLTHTGNGVYGAMFTAAALAVAAAGESDVHGCLAAGLRVVPPHSRYARAIRLGIETARAEGEFDAVVDRLHAAYADTHHWVHVLPNAALLAAALTHADGDFTRSIGLAVSGGWDTDSNGATAGSLAGLLAGAPDALPEHWTAPLKNRLATSVSGFDRTGFDTLAALTHQEALRP
;
A
#
# COMPACT_ATOMS: atom_id res chain seq x y z
N MET A 1 32.05 32.21 53.88
CA MET A 1 31.51 31.96 52.52
C MET A 1 30.54 30.79 52.66
N ASN A 2 29.24 31.06 52.76
CA ASN A 2 28.22 30.04 52.97
C ASN A 2 27.80 29.43 51.63
N ALA A 3 27.96 28.12 51.50
CA ALA A 3 27.50 27.33 50.38
C ALA A 3 25.97 27.19 50.41
N HIS A 4 25.30 27.51 49.30
CA HIS A 4 23.91 27.16 49.04
C HIS A 4 23.87 25.94 48.10
N PRO A 5 23.13 24.86 48.42
CA PRO A 5 22.85 23.81 47.46
C PRO A 5 21.67 24.23 46.57
N HIS A 6 21.90 24.27 45.26
CA HIS A 6 20.85 24.42 44.25
C HIS A 6 19.92 23.20 44.28
N ARG A 7 18.66 23.40 44.66
CA ARG A 7 17.57 22.45 44.43
C ARG A 7 17.15 22.53 42.97
N THR A 8 17.29 21.42 42.25
CA THR A 8 16.69 21.20 40.93
C THR A 8 15.16 21.22 41.08
N PRO A 9 14.41 22.01 40.29
CA PRO A 9 12.95 21.95 40.32
C PRO A 9 12.52 20.63 39.70
N VAL A 10 11.87 19.78 40.49
CA VAL A 10 11.08 18.65 40.01
C VAL A 10 9.96 19.25 39.16
N THR A 11 10.00 19.02 37.85
CA THR A 11 8.87 19.29 36.96
C THR A 11 7.73 18.37 37.39
N GLU A 12 6.75 18.94 38.08
CA GLU A 12 5.48 18.27 38.35
C GLU A 12 4.88 17.84 37.01
N ALA A 13 4.80 16.52 36.81
CA ALA A 13 4.09 15.93 35.70
C ALA A 13 2.64 16.41 35.75
N ARG A 14 2.27 17.27 34.80
CA ARG A 14 0.90 17.74 34.63
C ARG A 14 -0.02 16.52 34.49
N PRO A 15 -1.09 16.39 35.28
CA PRO A 15 -1.98 15.24 35.17
C PRO A 15 -2.54 15.17 33.74
N PRO A 16 -2.73 13.97 33.15
CA PRO A 16 -3.32 13.85 31.84
C PRO A 16 -4.68 14.55 31.86
N ARG A 17 -4.87 15.54 30.98
CA ARG A 17 -6.21 16.10 30.71
C ARG A 17 -7.10 14.91 30.43
N ALA A 18 -8.25 14.80 31.11
CA ALA A 18 -9.27 13.80 30.82
C ALA A 18 -9.71 13.97 29.35
N GLY A 19 -9.00 13.28 28.46
CA GLY A 19 -9.06 13.52 27.02
C GLY A 19 -10.14 12.64 26.42
N HIS A 20 -11.06 13.26 25.68
CA HIS A 20 -11.98 12.53 24.81
C HIS A 20 -11.16 11.68 23.82
N VAL A 21 -11.54 10.42 23.63
CA VAL A 21 -10.94 9.55 22.62
C VAL A 21 -11.53 9.94 21.27
N ARG A 22 -10.81 10.74 20.47
CA ARG A 22 -11.23 11.14 19.12
C ARG A 22 -10.43 10.36 18.08
N LEU A 23 -11.07 9.33 17.51
CA LEU A 23 -10.45 8.48 16.50
C LEU A 23 -10.28 9.26 15.18
N THR A 24 -9.08 9.16 14.59
CA THR A 24 -8.79 9.78 13.29
C THR A 24 -9.55 9.09 12.15
N TRP A 25 -9.73 9.77 11.03
CA TRP A 25 -10.31 9.28 9.78
C TRP A 25 -11.72 8.69 9.91
N ALA A 26 -12.49 9.12 10.91
CA ALA A 26 -13.79 8.51 11.23
C ALA A 26 -14.90 9.52 11.54
N GLN A 27 -14.57 10.79 11.73
CA GLN A 27 -15.55 11.80 12.14
C GLN A 27 -16.30 12.32 10.91
N PRO A 28 -17.65 12.28 10.87
CA PRO A 28 -18.41 12.70 9.69
C PRO A 28 -18.04 14.09 9.17
N GLU A 29 -17.79 15.05 10.06
CA GLU A 29 -17.36 16.40 9.71
C GLU A 29 -15.99 16.46 9.01
N ASP A 30 -15.10 15.51 9.31
CA ASP A 30 -13.78 15.44 8.69
C ASP A 30 -13.86 14.71 7.33
N LEU A 31 -14.84 13.82 7.16
CA LEU A 31 -15.05 13.06 5.91
C LEU A 31 -15.61 13.89 4.76
N VAL A 32 -16.43 14.93 5.03
CA VAL A 32 -17.05 15.73 3.96
C VAL A 32 -16.01 16.37 3.05
N GLY A 33 -14.98 16.98 3.63
CA GLY A 33 -13.90 17.59 2.84
C GLY A 33 -13.17 16.57 1.96
N HIS A 34 -12.95 15.35 2.48
CA HIS A 34 -12.35 14.27 1.70
C HIS A 34 -13.28 13.77 0.60
N GLU A 35 -14.59 13.63 0.86
CA GLU A 35 -15.57 13.20 -0.14
C GLU A 35 -15.75 14.25 -1.24
N LEU A 36 -15.68 15.55 -0.92
CA LEU A 36 -15.67 16.63 -1.91
C LEU A 36 -14.43 16.55 -2.82
N ARG A 37 -13.26 16.28 -2.24
CA ARG A 37 -12.02 16.07 -3.01
C ARG A 37 -12.14 14.84 -3.92
N GLN A 38 -12.66 13.72 -3.39
CA GLN A 38 -12.92 12.51 -4.17
C GLN A 38 -13.96 12.78 -5.27
N ALA A 39 -15.00 13.57 -5.00
CA ALA A 39 -16.00 13.96 -6.00
C ALA A 39 -15.37 14.75 -7.15
N ALA A 40 -14.49 15.70 -6.86
CA ALA A 40 -13.75 16.42 -7.88
C ALA A 40 -12.85 15.51 -8.72
N GLN A 41 -12.17 14.54 -8.09
CA GLN A 41 -11.33 13.55 -8.79
C GLN A 41 -12.17 12.65 -9.71
N ASP A 42 -13.36 12.27 -9.28
CA ASP A 42 -14.32 11.44 -10.02
C ASP A 42 -15.06 12.22 -11.13
N GLY A 43 -14.96 13.55 -11.15
CA GLY A 43 -15.71 14.43 -12.06
C GLY A 43 -17.16 14.68 -11.65
N ARG A 44 -17.54 14.38 -10.40
CA ARG A 44 -18.89 14.63 -9.84
C ARG A 44 -19.08 16.13 -9.57
N ASP A 45 -20.20 16.71 -10.03
CA ASP A 45 -20.54 18.11 -9.74
C ASP A 45 -21.12 18.27 -8.34
N ALA A 46 -20.25 18.52 -7.36
CA ALA A 46 -20.59 18.66 -5.95
C ALA A 46 -20.74 20.12 -5.49
N ARG A 47 -20.74 21.12 -6.40
CA ARG A 47 -20.65 22.55 -6.04
C ARG A 47 -21.72 23.02 -5.06
N ALA A 48 -22.98 22.62 -5.27
CA ALA A 48 -24.07 23.01 -4.38
C ALA A 48 -23.95 22.42 -2.96
N ILE A 49 -23.38 21.21 -2.84
CA ILE A 49 -23.11 20.56 -1.55
C ILE A 49 -21.93 21.25 -0.87
N GLU A 50 -20.88 21.57 -1.62
CA GLU A 50 -19.69 22.30 -1.16
C GLU A 50 -20.06 23.68 -0.60
N GLU A 51 -20.86 24.47 -1.32
CA GLU A 51 -21.34 25.77 -0.87
C GLU A 51 -22.13 25.66 0.44
N ARG A 52 -23.01 24.66 0.56
CA ARG A 52 -23.77 24.40 1.80
C ARG A 52 -22.87 23.99 2.95
N TRP A 53 -21.84 23.20 2.70
CA TRP A 53 -20.88 22.79 3.71
C TRP A 53 -20.14 23.99 4.30
N TYR A 54 -19.56 24.84 3.45
CA TYR A 54 -18.82 26.02 3.90
C TYR A 54 -19.72 27.09 4.51
N ALA A 55 -20.92 27.31 3.96
CA ALA A 55 -21.89 28.25 4.54
C ALA A 55 -22.33 27.86 5.97
N ALA A 56 -22.30 26.56 6.29
CA ALA A 56 -22.60 26.06 7.64
C ALA A 56 -21.41 26.14 8.62
N GLY A 57 -20.25 26.60 8.16
CA GLY A 57 -19.00 26.64 8.93
C GLY A 57 -18.18 25.35 8.87
N GLY A 58 -18.41 24.52 7.85
CA GLY A 58 -17.56 23.38 7.53
C GLY A 58 -16.15 23.78 7.13
N ALA A 59 -15.20 22.85 7.26
CA ALA A 59 -13.80 23.06 6.90
C ALA A 59 -13.40 22.18 5.69
N PRO A 60 -12.33 22.54 4.96
CA PRO A 60 -11.71 21.65 3.98
C PRO A 60 -11.22 20.34 4.63
N ALA A 61 -10.84 19.37 3.78
CA ALA A 61 -10.27 18.10 4.24
C ALA A 61 -9.02 18.31 5.12
N PRO A 62 -8.92 17.67 6.30
CA PRO A 62 -7.69 17.67 7.08
C PRO A 62 -6.54 16.97 6.32
N ASP A 63 -5.39 17.64 6.16
CA ASP A 63 -4.33 17.11 5.29
C ASP A 63 -3.45 16.02 5.91
N ARG A 64 -3.32 15.94 7.25
CA ARG A 64 -2.40 14.99 7.92
C ARG A 64 -2.90 14.37 9.21
N ALA A 65 -3.57 15.14 10.06
CA ALA A 65 -3.99 14.67 11.38
C ALA A 65 -5.12 13.64 11.32
N GLY A 66 -5.90 13.64 10.24
CA GLY A 66 -7.10 12.82 10.07
C GLY A 66 -8.20 13.12 11.09
N VAL A 67 -8.04 14.16 11.90
CA VAL A 67 -9.03 14.56 12.89
C VAL A 67 -8.94 16.07 13.06
N SER A 68 -10.08 16.76 13.00
CA SER A 68 -10.11 18.17 13.38
C SER A 68 -9.90 18.33 14.89
N GLU A 69 -9.52 19.52 15.37
CA GLU A 69 -9.60 19.90 16.78
C GLU A 69 -9.94 21.40 16.88
N PRO A 70 -10.89 21.83 17.73
CA PRO A 70 -11.75 21.04 18.63
C PRO A 70 -12.88 20.26 17.90
N PRO A 71 -13.72 19.47 18.62
CA PRO A 71 -14.90 18.82 18.04
C PRO A 71 -15.88 19.77 17.38
N ALA A 72 -16.42 19.37 16.22
CA ALA A 72 -17.45 20.13 15.54
C ALA A 72 -18.76 20.15 16.36
N PRO A 73 -19.54 21.25 16.33
CA PRO A 73 -20.84 21.30 16.98
C PRO A 73 -21.79 20.20 16.47
N PRO A 74 -22.70 19.64 17.30
CA PRO A 74 -23.60 18.56 16.89
C PRO A 74 -24.41 18.86 15.61
N ARG A 75 -24.82 20.12 15.41
CA ARG A 75 -25.54 20.56 14.20
C ARG A 75 -24.72 20.38 12.91
N LEU A 76 -23.41 20.62 12.98
CA LEU A 76 -22.51 20.51 11.84
C LEU A 76 -22.22 19.04 11.52
N ARG A 77 -22.07 18.21 12.55
CA ARG A 77 -21.94 16.75 12.40
C ARG A 77 -23.17 16.13 11.74
N ALA A 78 -24.38 16.49 12.20
CA ALA A 78 -25.61 16.00 11.58
C ALA A 78 -25.79 16.50 10.13
N LEU A 79 -25.30 17.70 9.81
CA LEU A 79 -25.25 18.17 8.42
C LEU A 79 -24.26 17.35 7.60
N ALA A 80 -23.07 17.09 8.13
CA ALA A 80 -22.04 16.32 7.45
C ALA A 80 -22.54 14.94 7.01
N GLU A 81 -23.23 14.22 7.90
CA GLU A 81 -23.84 12.93 7.58
C GLU A 81 -24.83 13.01 6.41
N ARG A 82 -25.70 14.02 6.40
CA ARG A 82 -26.64 14.22 5.28
C ARG A 82 -25.91 14.56 3.97
N LEU A 83 -24.91 15.44 4.02
CA LEU A 83 -24.16 15.82 2.83
C LEU A 83 -23.36 14.64 2.26
N LEU A 84 -22.82 13.76 3.10
CA LEU A 84 -22.17 12.53 2.64
C LEU A 84 -23.14 11.60 1.90
N ASP A 85 -24.37 11.47 2.39
CA ASP A 85 -25.41 10.66 1.73
C ASP A 85 -25.83 11.30 0.39
N GLU A 86 -25.95 12.63 0.34
CA GLU A 86 -26.23 13.38 -0.89
C GLU A 86 -25.07 13.25 -1.91
N LEU A 87 -23.81 13.33 -1.48
CA LEU A 87 -22.63 13.15 -2.34
C LEU A 87 -22.55 11.75 -2.92
N ALA A 88 -22.93 10.73 -2.15
CA ALA A 88 -22.97 9.35 -2.59
C ALA A 88 -24.04 9.08 -3.67
N ALA A 89 -25.06 9.94 -3.76
CA ALA A 89 -26.12 9.84 -4.76
C ALA A 89 -25.78 10.50 -6.10
N ILE A 90 -24.65 11.22 -6.20
CA ILE A 90 -24.21 11.83 -7.46
C ILE A 90 -23.51 10.78 -8.32
N ASP A 91 -24.02 10.57 -9.53
CA ASP A 91 -23.40 9.68 -10.51
C ASP A 91 -21.98 10.15 -10.87
N SER A 92 -21.04 9.21 -10.87
CA SER A 92 -19.66 9.49 -11.27
C SER A 92 -19.50 9.34 -12.80
N PRO A 93 -19.08 10.40 -13.52
CA PRO A 93 -18.73 10.28 -14.94
C PRO A 93 -17.61 9.26 -15.21
N SER A 94 -16.69 9.05 -14.27
CA SER A 94 -15.61 8.07 -14.44
C SER A 94 -16.06 6.61 -14.35
N ALA A 95 -17.27 6.33 -13.82
CA ALA A 95 -17.71 4.97 -13.52
C ALA A 95 -17.78 4.04 -14.75
N ALA A 96 -18.01 4.59 -15.94
CA ALA A 96 -18.05 3.81 -17.18
C ALA A 96 -16.67 3.33 -17.64
N GLU A 97 -15.62 4.12 -17.38
CA GLU A 97 -14.23 3.77 -17.72
C GLU A 97 -13.50 3.08 -16.57
N GLU A 98 -14.02 3.23 -15.35
CA GLU A 98 -13.42 2.76 -14.10
C GLU A 98 -14.43 1.95 -13.24
N PRO A 99 -15.02 0.86 -13.78
CA PRO A 99 -15.97 0.04 -13.03
C PRO A 99 -15.29 -0.73 -11.88
N THR A 100 -16.06 -1.05 -10.84
CA THR A 100 -15.56 -1.88 -9.72
C THR A 100 -15.82 -3.37 -9.94
N GLY A 101 -16.86 -3.76 -10.68
CA GLY A 101 -17.20 -5.17 -10.89
C GLY A 101 -16.14 -5.90 -11.70
N LEU A 102 -15.74 -7.11 -11.28
CA LEU A 102 -14.68 -7.86 -11.95
C LEU A 102 -15.03 -8.16 -13.42
N ASP A 103 -16.27 -8.56 -13.70
CA ASP A 103 -16.72 -8.85 -15.07
C ASP A 103 -16.67 -7.61 -15.98
N GLU A 104 -17.03 -6.44 -15.44
CA GLU A 104 -16.98 -5.16 -16.16
C GLU A 104 -15.52 -4.76 -16.43
N ILE A 105 -14.64 -4.92 -15.43
CA ILE A 105 -13.20 -4.70 -15.58
C ILE A 105 -12.63 -5.61 -16.68
N MET A 106 -12.93 -6.90 -16.61
CA MET A 106 -12.47 -7.89 -17.60
C MET A 106 -12.96 -7.55 -19.00
N ALA A 107 -14.21 -7.09 -19.15
CA ALA A 107 -14.77 -6.66 -20.44
C ALA A 107 -14.03 -5.45 -21.03
N LEU A 108 -13.51 -4.54 -20.19
CA LEU A 108 -12.70 -3.40 -20.61
C LEU A 108 -11.22 -3.75 -20.87
N CYS A 109 -10.77 -4.95 -20.48
CA CYS A 109 -9.37 -5.40 -20.61
C CYS A 109 -9.20 -6.34 -21.82
N PRO A 110 -8.93 -5.83 -23.04
CA PRO A 110 -8.86 -6.66 -24.26
C PRO A 110 -7.73 -7.70 -24.23
N HIS A 111 -6.74 -7.50 -23.35
CA HIS A 111 -5.58 -8.36 -23.20
C HIS A 111 -5.55 -9.07 -21.83
N TRP A 112 -6.70 -9.23 -21.18
CA TRP A 112 -6.79 -9.98 -19.92
C TRP A 112 -6.07 -11.33 -20.06
N PRO A 113 -5.13 -11.68 -19.15
CA PRO A 113 -4.38 -12.93 -19.27
C PRO A 113 -5.30 -14.15 -19.20
N GLY A 114 -5.16 -15.06 -20.17
CA GLY A 114 -5.79 -16.38 -20.08
C GLY A 114 -5.10 -17.25 -19.01
N PRO A 115 -5.75 -18.34 -18.56
CA PRO A 115 -5.14 -19.25 -17.60
C PRO A 115 -3.80 -19.81 -18.12
N PRO A 116 -2.86 -20.17 -17.21
CA PRO A 116 -1.57 -20.74 -17.59
C PRO A 116 -1.73 -21.88 -18.62
N GLY A 117 -1.03 -21.78 -19.75
CA GLY A 117 -1.06 -22.78 -20.83
C GLY A 117 -1.95 -22.45 -22.05
N ALA A 118 -2.88 -21.50 -21.96
CA ALA A 118 -3.76 -21.14 -23.08
C ALA A 118 -3.00 -20.49 -24.28
N ALA A 119 -1.92 -19.75 -24.00
CA ALA A 119 -1.17 -18.99 -25.00
C ALA A 119 -0.30 -19.84 -25.95
N ARG A 120 -0.06 -21.14 -25.66
CA ARG A 120 0.81 -22.02 -26.46
C ARG A 120 0.12 -22.70 -27.66
N THR A 121 -1.11 -22.29 -27.98
CA THR A 121 -1.94 -22.94 -29.02
C THR A 121 -2.11 -22.14 -30.31
N ALA A 122 -1.65 -20.88 -30.37
CA ALA A 122 -1.76 -20.04 -31.56
C ALA A 122 -0.36 -19.79 -32.18
N GLY A 123 0.00 -20.59 -33.18
CA GLY A 123 1.09 -20.31 -34.13
C GLY A 123 2.31 -21.22 -34.01
N ASP A 124 2.56 -21.98 -35.07
CA ASP A 124 3.77 -22.78 -35.37
C ASP A 124 3.99 -24.08 -34.57
N ARG A 125 3.36 -25.16 -35.05
CA ARG A 125 3.89 -26.52 -34.89
C ARG A 125 3.79 -27.29 -36.20
N THR A 126 4.86 -27.26 -36.99
CA THR A 126 5.18 -28.35 -37.91
C THR A 126 5.50 -29.60 -37.08
N PRO A 127 4.90 -30.78 -37.32
CA PRO A 127 5.13 -31.94 -36.48
C PRO A 127 6.47 -32.59 -36.85
N ALA A 128 7.46 -32.50 -35.96
CA ALA A 128 8.61 -33.41 -35.95
C ALA A 128 8.27 -34.62 -35.08
N ALA A 129 8.31 -35.80 -35.68
CA ALA A 129 8.06 -37.07 -35.04
C ALA A 129 9.31 -37.58 -34.28
N GLY A 130 9.09 -38.13 -33.08
CA GLY A 130 10.02 -39.05 -32.40
C GLY A 130 10.83 -38.43 -31.26
N GLY A 131 10.53 -38.83 -30.02
CA GLY A 131 11.37 -38.54 -28.85
C GLY A 131 10.61 -38.75 -27.55
N ASP A 132 11.16 -39.62 -26.69
CA ASP A 132 10.57 -40.19 -25.48
C ASP A 132 9.90 -39.20 -24.51
N GLY A 133 8.81 -39.67 -23.91
CA GLY A 133 7.97 -38.89 -23.00
C GLY A 133 8.70 -38.43 -21.74
N GLN A 134 8.96 -37.12 -21.67
CA GLN A 134 8.99 -36.37 -20.42
C GLN A 134 7.61 -35.75 -20.18
N PRO A 135 7.10 -35.72 -18.93
CA PRO A 135 5.91 -34.95 -18.63
C PRO A 135 6.24 -33.46 -18.78
N ALA A 136 5.93 -32.88 -19.93
CA ALA A 136 5.84 -31.44 -20.12
C ALA A 136 4.56 -30.92 -19.42
N ASP A 137 4.62 -29.67 -18.94
CA ASP A 137 3.56 -28.87 -18.32
C ASP A 137 3.25 -29.13 -16.82
N ARG A 138 4.21 -28.77 -15.95
CA ARG A 138 3.85 -28.14 -14.67
C ARG A 138 4.09 -26.65 -14.80
N ALA A 139 3.11 -25.83 -14.40
CA ALA A 139 3.31 -24.40 -14.20
C ALA A 139 4.55 -24.18 -13.30
N PRO A 140 5.36 -23.14 -13.56
CA PRO A 140 6.53 -22.86 -12.73
C PRO A 140 6.10 -22.71 -11.27
N ALA A 141 6.59 -23.60 -10.41
CA ALA A 141 6.28 -23.56 -8.99
C ALA A 141 7.18 -22.51 -8.32
N VAL A 142 6.56 -21.55 -7.62
CA VAL A 142 7.30 -20.62 -6.77
C VAL A 142 8.12 -21.39 -5.75
N THR A 143 9.35 -20.96 -5.50
CA THR A 143 10.23 -21.61 -4.51
C THR A 143 10.07 -20.96 -3.14
N HIS A 144 10.31 -21.75 -2.08
CA HIS A 144 10.42 -21.21 -0.71
C HIS A 144 11.45 -20.08 -0.61
N ALA A 145 12.61 -20.22 -1.26
CA ALA A 145 13.66 -19.19 -1.24
C ALA A 145 13.19 -17.86 -1.85
N ARG A 146 12.43 -17.90 -2.95
CA ARG A 146 11.89 -16.70 -3.59
C ARG A 146 10.85 -16.02 -2.71
N LEU A 147 9.99 -16.79 -2.05
CA LEU A 147 9.03 -16.27 -1.07
C LEU A 147 9.72 -15.69 0.17
N HIS A 148 10.81 -16.30 0.63
CA HIS A 148 11.60 -15.76 1.74
C HIS A 148 12.24 -14.42 1.37
N ALA A 149 12.81 -14.31 0.16
CA ALA A 149 13.32 -13.05 -0.37
C ALA A 149 12.21 -11.98 -0.47
N ALA A 150 11.00 -12.34 -0.89
CA ALA A 150 9.87 -11.42 -0.97
C ALA A 150 9.43 -10.90 0.40
N TRP A 151 9.31 -11.78 1.40
CA TRP A 151 8.97 -11.39 2.77
C TRP A 151 10.04 -10.47 3.39
N LEU A 152 11.33 -10.81 3.24
CA LEU A 152 12.44 -9.96 3.69
C LEU A 152 12.46 -8.62 2.96
N GLY A 153 12.26 -8.65 1.64
CA GLY A 153 12.25 -7.46 0.82
C GLY A 153 11.11 -6.51 1.19
N ARG A 154 9.91 -7.05 1.37
CA ARG A 154 8.75 -6.30 1.86
C ARG A 154 9.02 -5.66 3.21
N ALA A 155 9.54 -6.43 4.16
CA ALA A 155 9.87 -5.93 5.49
C ALA A 155 10.94 -4.84 5.45
N ALA A 156 12.01 -5.03 4.67
CA ALA A 156 13.10 -4.06 4.56
C ALA A 156 12.62 -2.74 3.93
N GLY A 157 11.85 -2.81 2.85
CA GLY A 157 11.30 -1.64 2.18
C GLY A 157 10.30 -0.88 3.06
N CYS A 158 9.39 -1.58 3.75
CA CYS A 158 8.49 -0.98 4.73
C CYS A 158 9.30 -0.25 5.81
N LEU A 159 10.22 -0.95 6.47
CA LEU A 159 11.03 -0.40 7.56
C LEU A 159 11.81 0.86 7.15
N LEU A 160 12.32 0.90 5.92
CA LEU A 160 13.06 2.03 5.39
C LEU A 160 12.18 3.29 5.26
N GLY A 161 10.92 3.12 4.87
CA GLY A 161 9.96 4.22 4.72
C GLY A 161 9.40 4.75 6.04
N LYS A 162 9.27 3.89 7.06
CA LYS A 162 8.60 4.25 8.34
C LYS A 162 9.09 5.55 9.01
N PRO A 163 10.40 5.88 9.09
CA PRO A 163 10.86 7.10 9.77
C PRO A 163 10.41 8.40 9.09
N VAL A 164 10.21 8.35 7.78
CA VAL A 164 9.93 9.50 6.91
C VAL A 164 8.48 9.55 6.41
N GLU A 165 7.66 8.57 6.80
CA GLU A 165 6.22 8.57 6.54
C GLU A 165 5.59 9.88 7.02
N LYS A 166 4.75 10.50 6.17
CA LYS A 166 4.10 11.82 6.36
C LYS A 166 5.00 13.06 6.23
N LEU A 167 6.30 12.91 5.99
CA LEU A 167 7.18 14.05 5.74
C LEU A 167 6.98 14.60 4.31
N PRO A 168 7.13 15.92 4.11
CA PRO A 168 7.18 16.48 2.77
C PRO A 168 8.48 16.07 2.06
N LEU A 169 8.46 16.05 0.73
CA LEU A 169 9.57 15.58 -0.12
C LEU A 169 10.90 16.31 0.17
N ASP A 170 10.84 17.64 0.37
CA ASP A 170 12.00 18.47 0.72
C ASP A 170 12.62 18.06 2.05
N GLY A 171 11.78 17.72 3.04
CA GLY A 171 12.21 17.18 4.33
C GLY A 171 12.95 15.85 4.19
N ILE A 172 12.42 14.91 3.39
CA ILE A 172 13.06 13.62 3.13
C ILE A 172 14.45 13.83 2.50
N ARG A 173 14.52 14.65 1.44
CA ARG A 173 15.77 15.00 0.76
C ARG A 173 16.77 15.65 1.70
N ALA A 174 16.34 16.61 2.50
CA ALA A 174 17.21 17.34 3.41
C ALA A 174 17.79 16.42 4.49
N LEU A 175 16.96 15.59 5.12
CA LEU A 175 17.39 14.64 6.15
C LEU A 175 18.38 13.61 5.59
N ALA A 176 18.06 13.02 4.44
CA ALA A 176 18.93 12.03 3.80
C ALA A 176 20.28 12.62 3.34
N ARG A 177 20.28 13.82 2.74
CA ARG A 177 21.50 14.51 2.32
C ARG A 177 22.37 14.92 3.51
N ALA A 178 21.76 15.41 4.59
CA ALA A 178 22.48 15.75 5.81
C ALA A 178 23.17 14.53 6.45
N ALA A 179 22.55 13.36 6.36
CA ALA A 179 23.12 12.09 6.80
C ALA A 179 24.13 11.47 5.81
N GLY A 180 24.37 12.09 4.64
CA GLY A 180 25.22 11.53 3.59
C GLY A 180 24.64 10.28 2.90
N ASN A 181 23.33 10.08 2.98
CA ASN A 181 22.59 8.93 2.45
C ASN A 181 21.67 9.34 1.29
N TRP A 182 22.15 10.20 0.37
CA TRP A 182 21.42 10.56 -0.85
C TRP A 182 22.30 10.30 -2.08
N PRO A 183 21.93 9.35 -2.97
CA PRO A 183 20.73 8.51 -2.93
C PRO A 183 20.68 7.54 -1.75
N LEU A 184 19.48 7.06 -1.38
CA LEU A 184 19.29 6.13 -0.27
C LEU A 184 19.92 4.77 -0.59
N THR A 185 20.94 4.38 0.18
CA THR A 185 21.61 3.05 0.07
C THR A 185 21.67 2.29 1.40
N THR A 186 21.25 2.93 2.49
CA THR A 186 21.18 2.34 3.83
C THR A 186 20.02 2.98 4.63
N TRP A 187 19.82 2.54 5.87
CA TRP A 187 18.79 3.02 6.79
C TRP A 187 18.93 4.51 7.11
N PHE A 188 17.80 5.19 7.37
CA PHE A 188 17.82 6.53 7.96
C PHE A 188 18.47 6.50 9.34
N THR A 189 19.26 7.53 9.65
CA THR A 189 20.00 7.67 10.90
C THR A 189 19.82 9.07 11.46
N GLU A 190 19.79 9.19 12.79
CA GLU A 190 19.88 10.49 13.48
C GLU A 190 21.30 11.03 13.52
N ARG A 191 22.32 10.20 13.31
CA ARG A 191 23.73 10.58 13.45
C ARG A 191 24.12 11.53 12.33
N GLY A 192 24.72 12.65 12.71
CA GLY A 192 25.19 13.66 11.76
C GLY A 192 24.10 14.60 11.22
N VAL A 193 22.84 14.40 11.59
CA VAL A 193 21.74 15.30 11.19
C VAL A 193 21.70 16.54 12.10
N PRO A 194 21.73 17.77 11.55
CA PRO A 194 21.66 19.00 12.34
C PRO A 194 20.39 19.12 13.18
N ALA A 195 20.50 19.67 14.39
CA ALA A 195 19.39 19.76 15.34
C ALA A 195 18.26 20.70 14.88
N ASP A 196 18.61 21.77 14.15
CA ASP A 196 17.65 22.68 13.52
C ASP A 196 16.86 22.00 12.40
N LEU A 197 17.51 21.12 11.64
CA LEU A 197 16.83 20.32 10.62
C LEU A 197 15.86 19.30 11.24
N LEU A 198 16.26 18.63 12.32
CA LEU A 198 15.37 17.73 13.08
C LEU A 198 14.19 18.48 13.73
N ALA A 199 14.37 19.75 14.08
CA ALA A 199 13.26 20.58 14.58
C ALA A 199 12.27 20.96 13.47
N ALA A 200 12.77 21.22 12.25
CA ALA A 200 11.94 21.54 11.08
C ALA A 200 11.20 20.32 10.51
N HIS A 201 11.89 19.17 10.46
CA HIS A 201 11.37 17.90 9.94
C HIS A 201 11.61 16.78 10.96
N PRO A 202 10.85 16.77 12.07
CA PRO A 202 11.02 15.75 13.10
C PRO A 202 10.66 14.37 12.54
N TRP A 203 11.44 13.36 12.90
CA TRP A 203 11.10 11.97 12.59
C TRP A 203 9.71 11.61 13.07
N ASN A 204 9.08 10.66 12.39
CA ASN A 204 7.77 10.18 12.77
C ASN A 204 7.81 9.58 14.19
N ARG A 205 7.10 10.22 15.12
CA ARG A 205 7.16 9.90 16.57
C ARG A 205 6.77 8.47 16.90
N ARG A 206 5.96 7.82 16.05
CA ARG A 206 5.51 6.44 16.26
C ARG A 206 6.56 5.43 15.82
N SER A 207 7.31 5.71 14.76
CA SER A 207 8.27 4.77 14.16
C SER A 207 9.72 5.03 14.56
N ALA A 208 10.13 6.28 14.76
CA ALA A 208 11.51 6.65 15.11
C ALA A 208 12.13 5.82 16.26
N PRO A 209 11.40 5.51 17.36
CA PRO A 209 11.93 4.68 18.43
C PRO A 209 12.30 3.23 18.03
N THR A 210 11.93 2.77 16.82
CA THR A 210 12.09 1.38 16.37
C THR A 210 12.61 1.22 14.94
N SER A 211 12.71 2.30 14.16
CA SER A 211 12.89 2.23 12.70
C SER A 211 14.08 3.04 12.16
N LEU A 212 14.93 3.59 13.03
CA LEU A 212 16.18 4.26 12.63
C LEU A 212 17.35 3.28 12.74
N ALA A 213 18.45 3.51 12.01
CA ALA A 213 19.63 2.65 12.00
C ALA A 213 20.10 2.23 13.41
N GLU A 214 20.00 3.15 14.38
CA GLU A 214 20.39 2.93 15.77
C GLU A 214 19.36 2.13 16.60
N THR A 215 18.10 2.12 16.18
CA THR A 215 16.96 1.62 16.96
C THR A 215 16.29 0.39 16.35
N ILE A 216 16.68 -0.02 15.13
CA ILE A 216 16.18 -1.25 14.51
C ILE A 216 16.58 -2.48 15.33
N ASP A 217 15.57 -3.23 15.78
CA ASP A 217 15.72 -4.50 16.48
C ASP A 217 14.59 -5.46 16.08
N GLY A 218 14.70 -6.01 14.88
CA GLY A 218 13.60 -6.73 14.25
C GLY A 218 12.69 -5.82 13.45
N MET A 219 11.70 -6.41 12.78
CA MET A 219 10.65 -5.65 12.10
C MET A 219 9.56 -5.24 13.10
N PRO A 220 9.38 -3.94 13.39
CA PRO A 220 8.28 -3.45 14.21
C PRO A 220 6.93 -3.68 13.51
N GLU A 221 5.86 -3.63 14.28
CA GLU A 221 4.50 -3.76 13.75
C GLU A 221 4.18 -2.65 12.74
N ASP A 222 3.52 -3.06 11.66
CA ASP A 222 3.01 -2.18 10.60
C ASP A 222 1.82 -2.83 9.89
N ASP A 223 0.86 -2.04 9.41
CA ASP A 223 -0.27 -2.55 8.63
C ASP A 223 0.14 -3.14 7.29
N ASP A 224 1.24 -2.64 6.69
CA ASP A 224 1.87 -3.26 5.52
C ASP A 224 2.31 -4.71 5.79
N LEU A 225 2.55 -5.11 7.03
CA LEU A 225 2.94 -6.48 7.36
C LEU A 225 1.77 -7.26 7.96
N ASN A 226 0.87 -6.60 8.68
CA ASN A 226 -0.31 -7.26 9.26
C ASN A 226 -1.28 -7.76 8.18
N HIS A 227 -1.53 -6.99 7.12
CA HIS A 227 -2.47 -7.39 6.08
C HIS A 227 -2.04 -8.67 5.32
N PRO A 228 -0.78 -8.81 4.86
CA PRO A 228 -0.28 -10.08 4.34
C PRO A 228 -0.47 -11.28 5.29
N LEU A 229 -0.28 -11.09 6.61
CA LEU A 229 -0.54 -12.16 7.58
C LEU A 229 -2.02 -12.55 7.65
N LEU A 230 -2.92 -11.56 7.63
CA LEU A 230 -4.36 -11.79 7.55
C LEU A 230 -4.73 -12.52 6.26
N THR A 231 -4.14 -12.16 5.12
CA THR A 231 -4.36 -12.87 3.85
C THR A 231 -3.87 -14.31 3.92
N LEU A 232 -2.73 -14.57 4.56
CA LEU A 232 -2.25 -15.93 4.78
C LEU A 232 -3.22 -16.75 5.65
N LEU A 233 -3.73 -16.17 6.75
CA LEU A 233 -4.77 -16.77 7.59
C LEU A 233 -6.06 -17.04 6.80
N LEU A 234 -6.47 -16.11 5.95
CA LEU A 234 -7.64 -16.24 5.09
C LEU A 234 -7.53 -17.47 4.19
N LEU A 235 -6.39 -17.61 3.50
CA LEU A 235 -6.13 -18.75 2.62
C LEU A 235 -6.06 -20.06 3.41
N GLN A 236 -5.46 -20.05 4.61
CA GLN A 236 -5.41 -21.23 5.47
C GLN A 236 -6.79 -21.71 5.92
N ARG A 237 -7.72 -20.78 6.23
CA ARG A 237 -9.08 -21.09 6.70
C ARG A 237 -10.08 -21.39 5.58
N HIS A 238 -9.99 -20.67 4.46
CA HIS A 238 -11.02 -20.67 3.42
C HIS A 238 -10.51 -21.09 2.03
N GLY A 239 -9.21 -21.30 1.87
CA GLY A 239 -8.60 -21.60 0.58
C GLY A 239 -8.65 -20.42 -0.40
N ARG A 240 -8.26 -20.67 -1.66
CA ARG A 240 -8.19 -19.63 -2.70
C ARG A 240 -9.56 -19.14 -3.18
N SER A 241 -10.60 -19.92 -2.92
CA SER A 241 -11.99 -19.63 -3.27
C SER A 241 -12.74 -18.83 -2.20
N PHE A 242 -12.04 -18.22 -1.23
CA PHE A 242 -12.65 -17.35 -0.22
C PHE A 242 -13.53 -16.27 -0.87
N THR A 243 -14.57 -15.88 -0.15
CA THR A 243 -15.46 -14.77 -0.51
C THR A 243 -15.09 -13.50 0.26
N THR A 244 -15.49 -12.33 -0.22
CA THR A 244 -15.36 -11.06 0.51
C THR A 244 -16.02 -11.14 1.91
N ALA A 245 -17.08 -11.93 2.05
CA ALA A 245 -17.73 -12.15 3.35
C ALA A 245 -16.85 -12.98 4.31
N ASP A 246 -16.07 -13.94 3.81
CA ASP A 246 -15.11 -14.68 4.63
C ASP A 246 -14.00 -13.75 5.14
N LEU A 247 -13.49 -12.86 4.29
CA LEU A 247 -12.53 -11.82 4.69
C LEU A 247 -13.13 -10.89 5.75
N ALA A 248 -14.37 -10.43 5.57
CA ALA A 248 -15.04 -9.56 6.53
C ALA A 248 -15.17 -10.23 7.91
N ARG A 249 -15.54 -11.52 7.94
CA ARG A 249 -15.60 -12.29 9.20
C ARG A 249 -14.23 -12.47 9.82
N LEU A 250 -13.21 -12.78 9.02
CA LEU A 250 -11.83 -12.88 9.49
C LEU A 250 -11.37 -11.58 10.15
N TRP A 251 -11.68 -10.42 9.58
CA TRP A 251 -11.32 -9.14 10.18
C TRP A 251 -11.99 -8.93 11.54
N LEU A 252 -13.27 -9.26 11.65
CA LEU A 252 -14.00 -9.18 12.93
C LEU A 252 -13.43 -10.10 14.01
N GLU A 253 -12.83 -11.22 13.61
CA GLU A 253 -12.21 -12.20 14.50
C GLU A 253 -10.77 -11.83 14.89
N GLU A 254 -9.95 -11.37 13.94
CA GLU A 254 -8.49 -11.33 14.07
C GLU A 254 -7.87 -9.92 14.02
N LEU A 255 -8.57 -8.91 13.47
CA LEU A 255 -8.02 -7.57 13.27
C LEU A 255 -8.62 -6.58 14.27
N PRO A 256 -7.86 -6.09 15.28
CA PRO A 256 -8.38 -5.08 16.18
C PRO A 256 -8.79 -3.81 15.41
N ALA A 257 -10.02 -3.33 15.60
CA ALA A 257 -10.56 -2.18 14.87
C ALA A 257 -9.66 -0.93 14.93
N GLY A 258 -8.97 -0.71 16.06
CA GLY A 258 -8.02 0.41 16.24
C GLY A 258 -6.73 0.32 15.39
N ARG A 259 -6.51 -0.80 14.70
CA ARG A 259 -5.36 -1.06 13.80
C ARG A 259 -5.67 -0.88 12.32
N THR A 260 -6.89 -0.47 11.98
CA THR A 260 -7.26 -0.08 10.60
C THR A 260 -7.11 1.42 10.43
N PHE A 261 -6.87 1.91 9.21
CA PHE A 261 -6.77 3.34 8.90
C PHE A 261 -7.64 3.68 7.67
N THR A 262 -8.00 4.95 7.52
CA THR A 262 -8.63 5.47 6.28
C THR A 262 -9.79 4.60 5.75
N ALA A 263 -9.69 4.04 4.54
CA ALA A 263 -10.73 3.26 3.88
C ALA A 263 -11.10 2.00 4.67
N GLU A 264 -10.09 1.29 5.18
CA GLU A 264 -10.26 0.12 6.03
C GLU A 264 -10.99 0.47 7.31
N ARG A 265 -10.68 1.63 7.91
CA ARG A 265 -11.33 2.07 9.14
C ARG A 265 -12.80 2.37 8.94
N ILE A 266 -13.16 3.05 7.85
CA ILE A 266 -14.57 3.31 7.53
C ILE A 266 -15.28 1.99 7.22
N ALA A 267 -14.69 1.13 6.39
CA ALA A 267 -15.29 -0.15 6.04
C ALA A 267 -15.47 -1.09 7.26
N TYR A 268 -14.51 -1.12 8.19
CA TYR A 268 -14.62 -1.87 9.44
C TYR A 268 -15.75 -1.27 10.31
N GLY A 269 -15.81 0.05 10.45
CA GLY A 269 -16.91 0.73 11.14
C GLY A 269 -18.28 0.39 10.52
N ASN A 270 -18.35 0.33 9.19
CA ASN A 270 -19.54 -0.06 8.44
C ASN A 270 -19.96 -1.51 8.72
N LEU A 271 -19.01 -2.46 8.80
CA LEU A 271 -19.30 -3.84 9.22
C LEU A 271 -19.91 -3.88 10.62
N LEU A 272 -19.34 -3.14 11.58
CA LEU A 272 -19.85 -3.06 12.95
C LEU A 272 -21.24 -2.40 13.04
N ALA A 273 -21.56 -1.54 12.07
CA ALA A 273 -22.88 -0.92 11.90
C ALA A 273 -23.88 -1.79 11.13
N GLY A 274 -23.50 -3.01 10.72
CA GLY A 274 -24.38 -3.94 10.00
C GLY A 274 -24.50 -3.68 8.49
N VAL A 275 -23.59 -2.88 7.90
CA VAL A 275 -23.47 -2.74 6.45
C VAL A 275 -22.65 -3.91 5.92
N GLU A 276 -23.18 -4.62 4.92
CA GLU A 276 -22.51 -5.78 4.33
C GLU A 276 -21.67 -5.43 3.09
N PRO A 277 -20.59 -6.18 2.78
CA PRO A 277 -19.86 -6.02 1.53
C PRO A 277 -20.76 -6.29 0.30
N PRO A 278 -20.56 -5.58 -0.83
CA PRO A 278 -19.53 -4.56 -1.08
C PRO A 278 -19.94 -3.14 -0.63
N ALA A 279 -21.11 -2.95 -0.01
CA ALA A 279 -21.57 -1.62 0.41
C ALA A 279 -20.66 -0.99 1.48
N THR A 280 -19.93 -1.80 2.25
CA THR A 280 -18.89 -1.38 3.20
C THR A 280 -17.84 -0.45 2.59
N ALA A 281 -17.46 -0.69 1.33
CA ALA A 281 -16.48 0.11 0.62
C ALA A 281 -17.02 1.48 0.13
N ARG A 282 -18.35 1.62 0.03
CA ARG A 282 -19.02 2.79 -0.56
C ARG A 282 -19.68 3.69 0.48
N HIS A 283 -20.24 3.10 1.54
CA HIS A 283 -21.00 3.87 2.52
C HIS A 283 -20.10 4.85 3.27
N ARG A 284 -20.25 6.14 2.96
CA ARG A 284 -19.53 7.26 3.59
C ARG A 284 -18.00 7.07 3.63
N ASN A 285 -17.45 6.42 2.62
CA ASN A 285 -16.02 6.12 2.53
C ASN A 285 -15.35 6.96 1.42
N PRO A 286 -14.78 8.13 1.79
CA PRO A 286 -14.09 8.98 0.82
C PRO A 286 -12.68 8.48 0.46
N PHE A 287 -12.19 7.45 1.15
CA PHE A 287 -10.82 6.95 1.01
C PHE A 287 -10.74 5.74 0.07
N ARG A 288 -11.85 5.34 -0.55
CA ARG A 288 -12.00 4.12 -1.35
C ARG A 288 -11.07 4.00 -2.58
N GLU A 289 -10.36 5.06 -2.96
CA GLU A 289 -9.30 5.07 -3.99
C GLU A 289 -7.90 5.36 -3.43
N TRP A 290 -7.70 5.19 -2.13
CA TRP A 290 -6.39 5.29 -1.49
C TRP A 290 -5.63 3.95 -1.58
N ILE A 291 -4.35 3.95 -1.21
CA ILE A 291 -3.44 2.82 -1.45
C ILE A 291 -3.71 1.57 -0.59
N GLY A 292 -4.59 1.65 0.42
CA GLY A 292 -4.79 0.59 1.42
C GLY A 292 -5.12 -0.81 0.87
N ALA A 293 -5.84 -0.91 -0.26
CA ALA A 293 -6.04 -2.22 -0.91
C ALA A 293 -4.76 -2.76 -1.58
N GLN A 294 -3.89 -1.89 -2.10
CA GLN A 294 -2.65 -2.29 -2.79
C GLN A 294 -1.69 -3.01 -1.84
N ILE A 295 -1.59 -2.57 -0.58
CA ILE A 295 -0.67 -3.16 0.41
C ILE A 295 -1.09 -4.57 0.87
N ARG A 296 -2.29 -5.04 0.50
CA ARG A 296 -2.80 -6.38 0.84
C ARG A 296 -2.58 -7.40 -0.28
N ALA A 297 -2.07 -6.96 -1.43
CA ALA A 297 -2.07 -7.72 -2.68
C ALA A 297 -1.00 -8.83 -2.74
N ASP A 298 0.05 -8.74 -1.93
CA ASP A 298 1.26 -9.55 -2.09
C ASP A 298 1.03 -11.04 -2.06
N VAL A 299 0.36 -11.53 -1.02
CA VAL A 299 0.10 -12.96 -0.84
C VAL A 299 -0.74 -13.53 -1.97
N HIS A 300 -1.63 -12.73 -2.57
CA HIS A 300 -2.40 -13.15 -3.74
C HIS A 300 -1.50 -13.39 -4.95
N GLY A 301 -0.52 -12.50 -5.20
CA GLY A 301 0.49 -12.72 -6.24
C GLY A 301 1.42 -13.90 -5.95
N TRP A 302 1.93 -13.97 -4.72
CA TRP A 302 2.86 -15.02 -4.27
C TRP A 302 2.28 -16.44 -4.35
N THR A 303 0.95 -16.57 -4.22
CA THR A 303 0.24 -17.85 -4.29
C THR A 303 -0.29 -18.19 -5.69
N HIS A 304 -0.08 -17.32 -6.69
CA HIS A 304 -0.46 -17.51 -8.09
C HIS A 304 0.74 -17.36 -9.04
N PRO A 305 1.85 -18.09 -8.84
CA PRO A 305 3.02 -17.94 -9.70
C PRO A 305 2.67 -18.22 -11.16
N GLY A 306 2.92 -17.22 -12.01
CA GLY A 306 2.66 -17.30 -13.46
C GLY A 306 1.18 -17.16 -13.84
N ASP A 307 0.28 -16.91 -12.90
CA ASP A 307 -1.15 -16.69 -13.12
C ASP A 307 -1.58 -15.28 -12.69
N PRO A 308 -1.21 -14.23 -13.46
CA PRO A 308 -1.57 -12.85 -13.12
C PRO A 308 -3.08 -12.61 -13.12
N ALA A 309 -3.86 -13.35 -13.91
CA ALA A 309 -5.32 -13.23 -13.93
C ALA A 309 -5.97 -13.80 -12.67
N GLY A 310 -5.56 -14.99 -12.23
CA GLY A 310 -6.01 -15.58 -10.98
C GLY A 310 -5.62 -14.74 -9.77
N ALA A 311 -4.39 -14.22 -9.75
CA ALA A 311 -3.92 -13.30 -8.72
C ALA A 311 -4.78 -12.04 -8.62
N ALA A 312 -5.04 -11.38 -9.76
CA ALA A 312 -5.86 -10.18 -9.83
C ALA A 312 -7.32 -10.45 -9.40
N ALA A 313 -7.91 -11.56 -9.83
CA ALA A 313 -9.27 -11.94 -9.44
C ALA A 313 -9.38 -12.24 -7.93
N GLN A 314 -8.35 -12.83 -7.32
CA GLN A 314 -8.32 -13.07 -5.89
C GLN A 314 -8.13 -11.77 -5.10
N ALA A 315 -7.20 -10.91 -5.53
CA ALA A 315 -6.99 -9.59 -4.93
C ALA A 315 -8.21 -8.67 -5.07
N HIS A 316 -8.97 -8.79 -6.16
CA HIS A 316 -10.25 -8.10 -6.34
C HIS A 316 -11.26 -8.47 -5.24
N ARG A 317 -11.44 -9.77 -4.95
CA ARG A 317 -12.35 -10.24 -3.89
C ARG A 317 -11.99 -9.69 -2.51
N ASP A 318 -10.71 -9.52 -2.24
CA ASP A 318 -10.22 -8.86 -1.02
C ASP A 318 -10.52 -7.34 -1.06
N ALA A 319 -10.08 -6.67 -2.12
CA ALA A 319 -10.09 -5.21 -2.22
C ALA A 319 -11.50 -4.61 -2.12
N VAL A 320 -12.51 -5.26 -2.72
CA VAL A 320 -13.90 -4.76 -2.72
C VAL A 320 -14.57 -4.76 -1.35
N LEU A 321 -13.92 -5.31 -0.31
CA LEU A 321 -14.35 -5.10 1.07
C LEU A 321 -14.28 -3.63 1.48
N THR A 322 -13.23 -2.92 1.04
CA THR A 322 -12.90 -1.57 1.55
C THR A 322 -12.70 -0.51 0.46
N HIS A 323 -12.46 -0.90 -0.80
CA HIS A 323 -12.11 0.00 -1.90
C HIS A 323 -13.03 -0.18 -3.12
N THR A 324 -12.98 0.81 -4.02
CA THR A 324 -13.64 0.80 -5.34
C THR A 324 -12.69 1.34 -6.41
N GLY A 325 -13.04 1.19 -7.70
CA GLY A 325 -12.34 1.87 -8.80
C GLY A 325 -10.82 1.72 -8.73
N ASN A 326 -10.11 2.85 -8.75
CA ASN A 326 -8.64 2.86 -8.78
C ASN A 326 -7.99 2.20 -7.53
N GLY A 327 -8.66 2.20 -6.37
CA GLY A 327 -8.16 1.50 -5.19
C GLY A 327 -8.13 -0.02 -5.39
N VAL A 328 -9.16 -0.56 -6.05
CA VAL A 328 -9.21 -1.99 -6.44
C VAL A 328 -8.19 -2.30 -7.53
N TYR A 329 -7.99 -1.37 -8.48
CA TYR A 329 -6.99 -1.54 -9.54
C TYR A 329 -5.57 -1.62 -8.98
N GLY A 330 -5.28 -0.87 -7.90
CA GLY A 330 -4.02 -0.99 -7.16
C GLY A 330 -3.73 -2.42 -6.71
N ALA A 331 -4.70 -3.05 -6.04
CA ALA A 331 -4.55 -4.42 -5.58
C ALA A 331 -4.40 -5.43 -6.74
N MET A 332 -5.22 -5.29 -7.77
CA MET A 332 -5.18 -6.17 -8.96
C MET A 332 -3.84 -6.06 -9.69
N PHE A 333 -3.37 -4.84 -9.94
CA PHE A 333 -2.09 -4.57 -10.59
C PHE A 333 -0.94 -5.20 -9.83
N THR A 334 -0.84 -4.94 -8.53
CA THR A 334 0.27 -5.44 -7.70
C THR A 334 0.25 -6.96 -7.61
N ALA A 335 -0.91 -7.59 -7.38
CA ALA A 335 -1.01 -9.05 -7.34
C ALA A 335 -0.59 -9.69 -8.66
N ALA A 336 -1.01 -9.13 -9.81
CA ALA A 336 -0.63 -9.63 -11.13
C ALA A 336 0.87 -9.46 -11.43
N ALA A 337 1.46 -8.31 -11.07
CA ALA A 337 2.90 -8.09 -11.24
C ALA A 337 3.72 -9.06 -10.38
N LEU A 338 3.32 -9.26 -9.12
CA LEU A 338 3.99 -10.19 -8.20
C LEU A 338 3.81 -11.65 -8.60
N ALA A 339 2.67 -12.04 -9.17
CA ALA A 339 2.46 -13.37 -9.73
C ALA A 339 3.47 -13.71 -10.83
N VAL A 340 3.76 -12.75 -11.71
CA VAL A 340 4.77 -12.92 -12.77
C VAL A 340 6.19 -12.95 -12.20
N ALA A 341 6.51 -12.07 -11.25
CA ALA A 341 7.79 -12.09 -10.56
C ALA A 341 8.01 -13.42 -9.77
N ALA A 342 6.95 -13.99 -9.20
CA ALA A 342 6.99 -15.25 -8.47
C ALA A 342 7.26 -16.47 -9.35
N ALA A 343 6.85 -16.45 -10.64
CA ALA A 343 7.22 -17.48 -11.60
C ALA A 343 8.72 -17.48 -11.93
N GLY A 344 9.36 -16.30 -11.91
CA GLY A 344 10.79 -16.14 -12.13
C GLY A 344 11.27 -16.18 -13.57
N GLU A 345 10.35 -15.96 -14.51
CA GLU A 345 10.63 -15.98 -15.96
C GLU A 345 10.64 -14.57 -16.59
N SER A 346 10.49 -13.51 -15.78
CA SER A 346 10.35 -12.14 -16.24
C SER A 346 11.26 -11.18 -15.47
N ASP A 347 11.69 -10.12 -16.14
CA ASP A 347 12.27 -8.94 -15.51
C ASP A 347 11.19 -8.03 -14.89
N VAL A 348 11.63 -6.93 -14.27
CA VAL A 348 10.75 -5.93 -13.65
C VAL A 348 9.77 -5.30 -14.64
N HIS A 349 10.19 -5.06 -15.88
CA HIS A 349 9.35 -4.41 -16.89
C HIS A 349 8.23 -5.34 -17.37
N GLY A 350 8.52 -6.63 -17.54
CA GLY A 350 7.49 -7.64 -17.84
C GLY A 350 6.50 -7.82 -16.69
N CYS A 351 6.94 -7.68 -15.44
CA CYS A 351 6.04 -7.69 -14.27
C CYS A 351 5.08 -6.48 -14.29
N LEU A 352 5.60 -5.27 -14.52
CA LEU A 352 4.78 -4.05 -14.64
C LEU A 352 3.81 -4.14 -15.83
N ALA A 353 4.27 -4.67 -16.97
CA ALA A 353 3.43 -4.89 -18.14
C ALA A 353 2.30 -5.90 -17.86
N ALA A 354 2.58 -6.97 -17.11
CA ALA A 354 1.57 -7.93 -16.70
C ALA A 354 0.51 -7.31 -15.76
N GLY A 355 0.94 -6.49 -14.80
CA GLY A 355 0.03 -5.71 -13.96
C GLY A 355 -0.91 -4.81 -14.77
N LEU A 356 -0.39 -4.12 -15.80
CA LEU A 356 -1.20 -3.28 -16.68
C LEU A 356 -2.25 -4.06 -17.49
N ARG A 357 -2.10 -5.37 -17.71
CA ARG A 357 -3.05 -6.18 -18.49
C ARG A 357 -4.34 -6.50 -17.75
N VAL A 358 -4.36 -6.37 -16.42
CA VAL A 358 -5.54 -6.64 -15.58
C VAL A 358 -6.26 -5.35 -15.14
N VAL A 359 -5.85 -4.19 -15.65
CA VAL A 359 -6.45 -2.89 -15.34
C VAL A 359 -7.05 -2.28 -16.61
N PRO A 360 -8.25 -1.65 -16.56
CA PRO A 360 -8.84 -1.02 -17.73
C PRO A 360 -7.87 -0.01 -18.37
N PRO A 361 -7.55 -0.12 -19.66
CA PRO A 361 -6.44 0.60 -20.29
C PRO A 361 -6.67 2.12 -20.36
N HIS A 362 -7.92 2.56 -20.26
CA HIS A 362 -8.30 3.98 -20.26
C HIS A 362 -8.47 4.57 -18.87
N SER A 363 -8.37 3.78 -17.80
CA SER A 363 -8.48 4.28 -16.42
C SER A 363 -7.38 5.27 -16.04
N ARG A 364 -7.67 6.12 -15.04
CA ARG A 364 -6.67 6.96 -14.36
C ARG A 364 -5.51 6.14 -13.82
N TYR A 365 -5.76 4.97 -13.25
CA TYR A 365 -4.70 4.09 -12.74
C TYR A 365 -3.71 3.67 -13.84
N ALA A 366 -4.22 3.18 -14.98
CA ALA A 366 -3.35 2.80 -16.09
C ALA A 366 -2.53 3.98 -16.64
N ARG A 367 -3.11 5.19 -16.66
CA ARG A 367 -2.37 6.43 -17.02
C ARG A 367 -1.27 6.77 -16.00
N ALA A 368 -1.54 6.62 -14.71
CA ALA A 368 -0.57 6.88 -13.66
C ALA A 368 0.66 5.96 -13.75
N ILE A 369 0.44 4.65 -13.92
CA ILE A 369 1.53 3.68 -14.13
C ILE A 369 2.35 4.03 -15.38
N ARG A 370 1.69 4.31 -16.52
CA ARG A 370 2.38 4.67 -17.77
C ARG A 370 3.21 5.96 -17.60
N LEU A 371 2.65 6.98 -16.96
CA LEU A 371 3.37 8.21 -16.66
C LEU A 371 4.63 7.94 -15.84
N GLY A 372 4.55 7.08 -14.81
CA GLY A 372 5.71 6.67 -14.02
C GLY A 372 6.79 6.00 -14.87
N ILE A 373 6.41 4.99 -15.66
CA ILE A 373 7.33 4.26 -16.55
C ILE A 373 7.97 5.19 -17.59
N GLU A 374 7.17 6.02 -18.25
CA GLU A 374 7.62 6.94 -19.30
C GLU A 374 8.56 8.00 -18.75
N THR A 375 8.23 8.58 -17.58
CA THR A 375 9.09 9.58 -16.94
C THR A 375 10.42 8.99 -16.51
N ALA A 376 10.42 7.79 -15.90
CA ALA A 376 11.63 7.09 -15.51
C ALA A 376 12.54 6.72 -16.69
N ARG A 377 11.96 6.45 -17.88
CA ARG A 377 12.74 6.20 -19.10
C ARG A 377 13.30 7.47 -19.73
N ALA A 378 12.61 8.60 -19.57
CA ALA A 378 13.00 9.86 -20.17
C ALA A 378 14.09 10.61 -19.39
N GLU A 379 14.13 10.43 -18.06
CA GLU A 379 15.03 11.16 -17.17
C GLU A 379 16.13 10.25 -16.61
N GLY A 380 17.39 10.66 -16.72
CA GLY A 380 18.53 9.90 -16.17
C GLY A 380 18.65 9.97 -14.64
N GLU A 381 18.22 11.08 -14.06
CA GLU A 381 18.30 11.36 -12.63
C GLU A 381 16.92 11.21 -11.96
N PHE A 382 16.83 10.37 -10.93
CA PHE A 382 15.55 10.08 -10.29
C PHE A 382 14.94 11.27 -9.55
N ASP A 383 15.75 12.23 -9.08
CA ASP A 383 15.24 13.47 -8.47
C ASP A 383 14.32 14.23 -9.46
N ALA A 384 14.68 14.28 -10.74
CA ALA A 384 13.88 14.91 -11.79
C ALA A 384 12.60 14.12 -12.11
N VAL A 385 12.65 12.79 -12.04
CA VAL A 385 11.47 11.92 -12.14
C VAL A 385 10.47 12.26 -11.05
N VAL A 386 10.93 12.28 -9.79
CA VAL A 386 10.10 12.59 -8.62
C VAL A 386 9.50 13.99 -8.73
N ASP A 387 10.30 15.00 -9.10
CA ASP A 387 9.81 16.38 -9.22
C ASP A 387 8.67 16.51 -10.24
N ARG A 388 8.76 15.79 -11.37
CA ARG A 388 7.67 15.75 -12.38
C ARG A 388 6.41 15.07 -11.87
N LEU A 389 6.55 13.96 -11.14
CA LEU A 389 5.39 13.27 -10.56
C LEU A 389 4.71 14.13 -9.48
N HIS A 390 5.49 14.81 -8.64
CA HIS A 390 4.94 15.76 -7.65
C HIS A 390 4.25 16.94 -8.32
N ALA A 391 4.83 17.51 -9.38
CA ALA A 391 4.17 18.56 -10.16
C ALA A 391 2.85 18.10 -10.80
N ALA A 392 2.71 16.81 -11.14
CA ALA A 392 1.49 16.26 -11.72
C ALA A 392 0.38 16.01 -10.68
N TYR A 393 0.73 15.63 -9.45
CA TYR A 393 -0.25 15.08 -8.49
C TYR A 393 -0.38 15.82 -7.15
N ALA A 394 0.67 16.52 -6.66
CA ALA A 394 0.72 17.00 -5.28
C ALA A 394 -0.41 17.99 -4.93
N ASP A 395 -0.83 18.82 -5.89
CA ASP A 395 -1.88 19.83 -5.68
C ASP A 395 -3.29 19.25 -5.73
N THR A 396 -3.47 18.07 -6.32
CA THR A 396 -4.80 17.50 -6.64
C THR A 396 -5.11 16.21 -5.89
N HIS A 397 -4.09 15.55 -5.34
CA HIS A 397 -4.23 14.26 -4.69
C HIS A 397 -3.67 14.28 -3.27
N HIS A 398 -4.35 13.58 -2.37
CA HIS A 398 -3.79 13.29 -1.06
C HIS A 398 -2.58 12.36 -1.20
N TRP A 399 -1.59 12.48 -0.32
CA TRP A 399 -0.35 11.69 -0.40
C TRP A 399 -0.57 10.17 -0.24
N VAL A 400 -1.70 9.74 0.33
CA VAL A 400 -2.11 8.32 0.45
C VAL A 400 -2.92 7.85 -0.77
N HIS A 401 -3.29 8.75 -1.69
CA HIS A 401 -4.10 8.38 -2.85
C HIS A 401 -3.36 7.39 -3.75
N VAL A 402 -4.04 6.40 -4.33
CA VAL A 402 -3.37 5.31 -5.03
C VAL A 402 -2.63 5.79 -6.30
N LEU A 403 -3.18 6.75 -7.03
CA LEU A 403 -2.62 7.22 -8.31
C LEU A 403 -1.18 7.78 -8.22
N PRO A 404 -0.87 8.78 -7.38
CA PRO A 404 0.51 9.26 -7.24
C PRO A 404 1.46 8.15 -6.80
N ASN A 405 1.05 7.32 -5.83
CA ASN A 405 1.86 6.22 -5.33
C ASN A 405 2.11 5.14 -6.40
N ALA A 406 1.11 4.81 -7.21
CA ALA A 406 1.25 3.89 -8.34
C ALA A 406 2.25 4.43 -9.39
N ALA A 407 2.15 5.71 -9.74
CA ALA A 407 3.10 6.35 -10.65
C ALA A 407 4.54 6.32 -10.08
N LEU A 408 4.72 6.64 -8.80
CA LEU A 408 6.02 6.60 -8.15
C LEU A 408 6.59 5.18 -8.08
N LEU A 409 5.79 4.20 -7.66
CA LEU A 409 6.21 2.80 -7.60
C LEU A 409 6.68 2.30 -8.96
N ALA A 410 5.89 2.56 -10.02
CA ALA A 410 6.24 2.17 -11.38
C ALA A 410 7.52 2.86 -11.87
N ALA A 411 7.70 4.14 -11.54
CA ALA A 411 8.91 4.89 -11.87
C ALA A 411 10.15 4.33 -11.14
N ALA A 412 10.05 4.12 -9.82
CA ALA A 412 11.13 3.58 -8.99
C ALA A 412 11.56 2.20 -9.48
N LEU A 413 10.62 1.29 -9.71
CA LEU A 413 10.89 -0.06 -10.22
C LEU A 413 11.48 -0.05 -11.63
N THR A 414 11.00 0.85 -12.51
CA THR A 414 11.55 1.01 -13.86
C THR A 414 12.99 1.52 -13.82
N HIS A 415 13.31 2.48 -12.95
CA HIS A 415 14.64 3.09 -12.86
C HIS A 415 15.64 2.25 -12.05
N ALA A 416 15.14 1.37 -11.17
CA ALA A 416 15.95 0.40 -10.45
C ALA A 416 16.36 -0.79 -11.32
N ASP A 417 15.60 -1.10 -12.37
CA ASP A 417 15.86 -2.19 -13.32
C ASP A 417 16.18 -3.54 -12.64
N GLY A 418 15.38 -3.88 -11.62
CA GLY A 418 15.51 -5.12 -10.85
C GLY A 418 16.54 -5.10 -9.71
N ASP A 419 17.34 -4.04 -9.55
CA ASP A 419 18.23 -3.90 -8.39
C ASP A 419 17.43 -3.69 -7.10
N PHE A 420 17.70 -4.51 -6.08
CA PHE A 420 16.96 -4.49 -4.83
C PHE A 420 17.15 -3.20 -4.03
N THR A 421 18.39 -2.73 -3.85
CA THR A 421 18.69 -1.55 -3.04
C THR A 421 18.11 -0.30 -3.69
N ARG A 422 18.26 -0.17 -5.00
CA ARG A 422 17.67 0.91 -5.79
C ARG A 422 16.14 0.84 -5.74
N SER A 423 15.52 -0.33 -5.85
CA SER A 423 14.06 -0.45 -5.83
C SER A 423 13.44 0.14 -4.57
N ILE A 424 13.92 -0.27 -3.38
CA ILE A 424 13.40 0.24 -2.11
C ILE A 424 13.85 1.69 -1.84
N GLY A 425 15.09 2.03 -2.20
CA GLY A 425 15.65 3.37 -1.99
C GLY A 425 14.95 4.42 -2.84
N LEU A 426 14.67 4.13 -4.11
CA LEU A 426 13.96 5.04 -5.02
C LEU A 426 12.47 5.15 -4.65
N ALA A 427 11.81 4.05 -4.26
CA ALA A 427 10.42 4.10 -3.82
C ALA A 427 10.24 5.00 -2.57
N VAL A 428 11.14 4.87 -1.59
CA VAL A 428 11.09 5.69 -0.36
C VAL A 428 11.53 7.13 -0.60
N SER A 429 12.55 7.35 -1.46
CA SER A 429 13.07 8.70 -1.73
C SER A 429 12.07 9.59 -2.46
N GLY A 430 11.12 9.01 -3.18
CA GLY A 430 10.04 9.73 -3.84
C GLY A 430 8.98 10.33 -2.93
N GLY A 431 8.97 9.97 -1.64
CA GLY A 431 8.01 10.47 -0.66
C GLY A 431 6.63 9.83 -0.78
N TRP A 432 5.59 10.60 -0.41
CA TRP A 432 4.21 10.12 -0.25
C TRP A 432 4.10 8.99 0.78
N ASP A 433 3.48 7.86 0.43
CA ASP A 433 3.28 6.74 1.34
C ASP A 433 4.51 5.82 1.33
N THR A 434 5.54 6.27 2.05
CA THR A 434 6.92 5.80 1.87
C THR A 434 7.12 4.34 2.29
N ASP A 435 6.54 3.92 3.41
CA ASP A 435 6.58 2.54 3.88
C ASP A 435 5.80 1.62 2.96
N SER A 436 4.59 1.98 2.56
CA SER A 436 3.77 1.15 1.64
C SER A 436 4.39 0.99 0.25
N ASN A 437 4.93 2.06 -0.33
CA ASN A 437 5.65 1.98 -1.61
C ASN A 437 6.95 1.17 -1.45
N GLY A 438 7.70 1.40 -0.38
CA GLY A 438 8.90 0.64 -0.06
C GLY A 438 8.62 -0.86 0.08
N ALA A 439 7.55 -1.22 0.80
CA ALA A 439 7.10 -2.59 1.01
C ALA A 439 6.79 -3.29 -0.31
N THR A 440 6.00 -2.63 -1.17
CA THR A 440 5.62 -3.20 -2.48
C THR A 440 6.83 -3.33 -3.41
N ALA A 441 7.70 -2.31 -3.46
CA ALA A 441 8.92 -2.36 -4.26
C ALA A 441 9.88 -3.46 -3.79
N GLY A 442 10.05 -3.60 -2.48
CA GLY A 442 10.89 -4.62 -1.87
C GLY A 442 10.36 -6.03 -2.06
N SER A 443 9.04 -6.22 -2.00
CA SER A 443 8.37 -7.49 -2.31
C SER A 443 8.68 -7.96 -3.73
N LEU A 444 8.48 -7.07 -4.72
CA LEU A 444 8.73 -7.38 -6.13
C LEU A 444 10.21 -7.60 -6.41
N ALA A 445 11.08 -6.70 -5.95
CA ALA A 445 12.53 -6.84 -6.14
C ALA A 445 13.11 -8.06 -5.40
N GLY A 446 12.53 -8.43 -4.25
CA GLY A 446 12.87 -9.65 -3.52
C GLY A 446 12.53 -10.91 -4.30
N LEU A 447 11.34 -10.96 -4.92
CA LEU A 447 10.99 -12.06 -5.84
C LEU A 447 11.97 -12.13 -7.01
N LEU A 448 12.33 -11.01 -7.62
CA LEU A 448 13.27 -10.96 -8.75
C LEU A 448 14.68 -11.41 -8.36
N ALA A 449 15.15 -11.07 -7.16
CA ALA A 449 16.43 -11.55 -6.62
C ALA A 449 16.44 -13.08 -6.42
N GLY A 450 15.27 -13.68 -6.18
CA GLY A 450 15.06 -15.14 -6.25
C GLY A 450 15.47 -15.95 -5.01
N ALA A 451 16.33 -15.41 -4.15
CA ALA A 451 16.78 -16.04 -2.91
C ALA A 451 17.11 -15.01 -1.82
N PRO A 452 16.95 -15.34 -0.53
CA PRO A 452 17.19 -14.39 0.57
C PRO A 452 18.65 -13.92 0.63
N ASP A 453 19.62 -14.80 0.33
CA ASP A 453 21.05 -14.47 0.36
C ASP A 453 21.50 -13.59 -0.81
N ALA A 454 20.63 -13.37 -1.81
CA ALA A 454 20.86 -12.40 -2.88
C ALA A 454 20.53 -10.97 -2.45
N LEU A 455 19.83 -10.79 -1.32
CA LEU A 455 19.56 -9.47 -0.75
C LEU A 455 20.77 -9.02 0.08
N PRO A 456 21.23 -7.75 -0.05
CA PRO A 456 22.34 -7.25 0.75
C PRO A 456 22.08 -7.39 2.25
N GLU A 457 23.03 -8.00 2.97
CA GLU A 457 22.89 -8.37 4.38
C GLU A 457 22.56 -7.17 5.28
N HIS A 458 23.03 -5.96 4.95
CA HIS A 458 22.75 -4.77 5.76
C HIS A 458 21.27 -4.38 5.78
N TRP A 459 20.48 -4.82 4.79
CA TRP A 459 19.02 -4.65 4.76
C TRP A 459 18.28 -5.74 5.55
N THR A 460 18.83 -6.95 5.66
CA THR A 460 18.09 -8.10 6.21
C THR A 460 18.53 -8.47 7.62
N ALA A 461 19.82 -8.33 7.96
CA ALA A 461 20.36 -8.68 9.28
C ALA A 461 19.71 -7.90 10.44
N PRO A 462 19.44 -6.57 10.34
CA PRO A 462 18.77 -5.84 11.42
C PRO A 462 17.33 -6.32 11.72
N LEU A 463 16.68 -6.98 10.74
CA LEU A 463 15.34 -7.56 10.91
C LEU A 463 15.33 -8.82 11.78
N LYS A 464 16.51 -9.43 12.04
CA LYS A 464 16.72 -10.55 12.98
C LYS A 464 15.73 -11.72 12.82
N ASN A 465 15.24 -11.91 11.60
CA ASN A 465 14.18 -12.87 11.28
C ASN A 465 13.01 -12.83 12.30
N ARG A 466 12.52 -11.62 12.63
CA ARG A 466 11.50 -11.43 13.68
C ARG A 466 10.57 -10.27 13.33
N LEU A 467 9.27 -10.56 13.25
CA LEU A 467 8.20 -9.59 13.04
C LEU A 467 7.39 -9.40 14.33
N ALA A 468 7.23 -8.17 14.80
CA ALA A 468 6.25 -7.83 15.82
C ALA A 468 4.88 -7.58 15.17
N THR A 469 3.81 -8.15 15.73
CA THR A 469 2.45 -7.98 15.16
C THR A 469 1.36 -8.21 16.20
N SER A 470 0.22 -7.53 16.04
CA SER A 470 -1.01 -7.82 16.78
C SER A 470 -1.89 -8.90 16.15
N VAL A 471 -1.53 -9.43 14.97
CA VAL A 471 -2.24 -10.56 14.36
C VAL A 471 -2.00 -11.82 15.19
N SER A 472 -3.08 -12.41 15.69
CA SER A 472 -3.04 -13.52 16.63
C SER A 472 -2.22 -14.70 16.08
N GLY A 473 -1.31 -15.22 16.89
CA GLY A 473 -0.48 -16.37 16.55
C GLY A 473 0.74 -16.09 15.69
N PHE A 474 0.97 -14.84 15.25
CA PHE A 474 2.12 -14.48 14.42
C PHE A 474 3.18 -13.61 15.11
N ASP A 475 2.94 -13.13 16.33
CA ASP A 475 3.91 -12.28 17.02
C ASP A 475 5.28 -12.98 17.16
N ARG A 476 6.33 -12.27 16.77
CA ARG A 476 7.73 -12.71 16.71
C ARG A 476 8.02 -13.83 15.70
N THR A 477 7.11 -14.11 14.77
CA THR A 477 7.36 -15.09 13.69
C THR A 477 8.48 -14.60 12.76
N GLY A 478 9.28 -15.55 12.28
CA GLY A 478 10.33 -15.29 11.30
C GLY A 478 9.84 -15.30 9.86
N PHE A 479 10.50 -14.53 8.99
CA PHE A 479 10.21 -14.45 7.56
C PHE A 479 10.43 -15.78 6.83
N ASP A 480 11.37 -16.60 7.31
CA ASP A 480 11.57 -17.97 6.83
C ASP A 480 10.33 -18.86 7.05
N THR A 481 9.69 -18.72 8.21
CA THR A 481 8.48 -19.42 8.61
C THR A 481 7.28 -18.89 7.84
N LEU A 482 7.15 -17.57 7.71
CA LEU A 482 6.11 -16.97 6.87
C LEU A 482 6.23 -17.42 5.41
N ALA A 483 7.44 -17.51 4.88
CA ALA A 483 7.69 -18.04 3.54
C ALA A 483 7.33 -19.53 3.43
N ALA A 484 7.60 -20.34 4.46
CA ALA A 484 7.20 -21.75 4.49
C ALA A 484 5.68 -21.92 4.47
N LEU A 485 4.95 -21.13 5.27
CA LEU A 485 3.48 -21.14 5.28
C LEU A 485 2.91 -20.66 3.95
N THR A 486 3.47 -19.58 3.39
CA THR A 486 3.05 -19.04 2.08
C THR A 486 3.29 -20.08 0.97
N HIS A 487 4.44 -20.77 1.00
CA HIS A 487 4.76 -21.82 0.04
C HIS A 487 3.80 -23.00 0.14
N GLN A 488 3.37 -23.39 1.35
CA GLN A 488 2.34 -24.40 1.52
C GLN A 488 1.03 -23.98 0.86
N GLU A 489 0.56 -22.75 1.05
CA GLU A 489 -0.65 -22.25 0.38
C GLU A 489 -0.48 -22.13 -1.14
N ALA A 490 0.72 -21.79 -1.63
CA ALA A 490 1.04 -21.74 -3.06
C ALA A 490 1.03 -23.13 -3.73
N LEU A 491 1.28 -24.20 -2.97
CA LEU A 491 1.23 -25.59 -3.45
C LEU A 491 -0.12 -26.28 -3.21
N ARG A 492 -1.02 -25.67 -2.42
CA ARG A 492 -2.37 -26.22 -2.23
C ARG A 492 -3.15 -26.17 -3.55
N PRO A 493 -3.85 -27.27 -3.90
CA PRO A 493 -4.58 -27.40 -5.16
C PRO A 493 -5.77 -26.46 -5.28
#